data_AF-C3MSX1-F1
#
_entry.id   AF-C3MSX1-F1
#
_cell.length_a   1.000
_cell.length_b   1.000
_cell.length_c   1.000
_cell.angle_alpha   90.00
_cell.angle_beta   90.00
_cell.angle_gamma   90.00
#
_symmetry.space_group_name_H-M   'P 1'
#
loop_
_entity.id
_entity.type
_entity.pdbx_description
1 polymer ?
#
loop_
_entity_poly.entity_id
_entity_poly.type
_entity_poly.pdbx_seq_one_letter_code
_entity_poly.pdbx_strand_id
1 'polypeptide(L)'
;MIFRYSNGTISSEDLTLCTVKVEGNQIRVEGSYNLLLKRKGFNTYEIYQYNSKIGEIKKFNLQYSMFNFIVSRPQLVAFMRGYENSVKIFTTSNTEVGEIRRIQDGLEGYLNDTYDPYIIIVYLVLLSNFSNAMPYPRYRTSKVSKYRGLIYFIPLLLILVYLIPLPYYIDLAIYIALLIVFYYFLVIRRVNAVPSHV
;
A
#
# COMPACT_ATOMS: atom_id res chain seq x y z
N MET A 1 -25.77 12.38 -8.28
CA MET A 1 -25.76 12.77 -6.85
C MET A 1 -24.32 12.81 -6.30
N ILE A 2 -24.00 13.75 -5.40
CA ILE A 2 -22.66 13.91 -4.80
C ILE A 2 -22.72 13.72 -3.29
N PHE A 3 -21.79 12.95 -2.73
CA PHE A 3 -21.62 12.72 -1.30
C PHE A 3 -20.21 13.07 -0.88
N ARG A 4 -20.05 13.78 0.23
CA ARG A 4 -18.73 14.15 0.78
C ARG A 4 -18.52 13.46 2.11
N TYR A 5 -17.39 12.79 2.27
CA TYR A 5 -16.93 12.26 3.56
C TYR A 5 -15.85 13.17 4.13
N SER A 6 -16.06 13.69 5.34
CA SER A 6 -15.06 14.46 6.08
C SER A 6 -15.22 14.24 7.59
N ASN A 7 -14.11 14.02 8.28
CA ASN A 7 -14.04 13.92 9.75
C ASN A 7 -15.12 13.01 10.39
N GLY A 8 -15.37 11.84 9.79
CA GLY A 8 -16.37 10.90 10.31
C GLY A 8 -17.82 11.29 10.04
N THR A 9 -18.08 12.21 9.12
CA THR A 9 -19.44 12.57 8.67
C THR A 9 -19.56 12.41 7.16
N ILE A 10 -20.77 12.10 6.70
CA ILE A 10 -21.14 12.06 5.28
C ILE A 10 -22.20 13.12 5.04
N SER A 11 -21.92 14.05 4.14
CA SER A 11 -22.81 15.12 3.73
C SER A 11 -23.15 15.06 2.24
N SER A 12 -24.25 15.70 1.85
CA SER A 12 -24.62 15.94 0.47
C SER A 12 -25.27 17.32 0.42
N GLU A 13 -24.91 18.15 -0.57
CA GLU A 13 -25.46 19.51 -0.70
C GLU A 13 -25.36 20.32 0.62
N ASP A 14 -24.23 20.22 1.30
CA ASP A 14 -23.92 20.84 2.60
C ASP A 14 -24.80 20.39 3.80
N LEU A 15 -25.68 19.42 3.60
CA LEU A 15 -26.46 18.78 4.66
C LEU A 15 -25.75 17.53 5.18
N THR A 16 -25.58 17.45 6.50
CA THR A 16 -25.03 16.24 7.13
C THR A 16 -26.09 15.14 7.11
N LEU A 17 -25.81 14.07 6.36
CA LEU A 17 -26.71 12.93 6.21
C LEU A 17 -26.45 11.87 7.28
N CYS A 18 -25.17 11.53 7.49
CA CYS A 18 -24.79 10.43 8.37
C CYS A 18 -23.53 10.74 9.16
N THR A 19 -23.39 10.07 10.30
CA THR A 19 -22.18 9.99 11.10
C THR A 19 -21.59 8.58 11.01
N VAL A 20 -20.27 8.48 10.91
CA VAL A 20 -19.53 7.23 10.75
C VAL A 20 -18.70 7.01 12.00
N LYS A 21 -19.00 5.92 12.73
CA LYS A 21 -18.30 5.50 13.94
C LYS A 21 -17.58 4.18 13.68
N VAL A 22 -16.26 4.16 13.93
CA VAL A 22 -15.45 2.95 13.79
C VAL A 22 -15.29 2.32 15.18
N GLU A 23 -15.86 1.13 15.37
CA GLU A 23 -15.87 0.41 16.64
C GLU A 23 -15.14 -0.94 16.47
N GLY A 24 -13.82 -0.96 16.63
CA GLY A 24 -13.03 -2.19 16.58
C GLY A 24 -13.17 -2.97 15.25
N ASN A 25 -14.01 -4.01 15.22
CA ASN A 25 -14.26 -4.84 14.04
C ASN A 25 -15.51 -4.44 13.24
N GLN A 26 -16.21 -3.37 13.61
CA GLN A 26 -17.39 -2.91 12.91
C GLN A 26 -17.31 -1.42 12.60
N ILE A 27 -17.92 -1.01 11.49
CA ILE A 27 -18.11 0.40 11.15
C ILE A 27 -19.60 0.64 11.13
N ARG A 28 -20.07 1.55 11.97
CA ARG A 28 -21.47 1.92 12.06
C ARG A 28 -21.69 3.27 11.41
N VAL A 29 -22.74 3.36 10.61
CA VAL A 29 -23.19 4.60 9.98
C VAL A 29 -24.59 4.88 10.49
N GLU A 30 -24.77 6.02 11.15
CA GLU A 30 -26.01 6.42 11.83
C GLU A 30 -26.49 7.76 11.26
N GLY A 31 -27.79 7.87 10.93
CA GLY A 31 -28.41 9.09 10.40
C GLY A 31 -29.52 8.79 9.41
N SER A 32 -29.55 9.54 8.29
CA SER A 32 -30.50 9.31 7.19
C SER A 32 -30.29 7.95 6.51
N TYR A 33 -29.06 7.43 6.52
CA TYR A 33 -28.73 6.08 6.05
C TYR A 33 -28.12 5.28 7.20
N ASN A 34 -28.79 4.20 7.61
CA ASN A 34 -28.37 3.37 8.74
C ASN A 34 -27.73 2.07 8.26
N LEU A 35 -26.43 1.93 8.52
CA LEU A 35 -25.59 0.82 8.05
C LEU A 35 -24.73 0.28 9.17
N LEU A 36 -24.45 -1.02 9.11
CA LEU A 36 -23.42 -1.65 9.90
C LEU A 36 -22.56 -2.53 8.99
N LEU A 37 -21.29 -2.18 8.86
CA LEU A 37 -20.29 -2.99 8.17
C LEU A 37 -19.53 -3.83 9.22
N LYS A 38 -19.78 -5.14 9.24
CA LYS A 38 -19.13 -6.06 10.18
C LYS A 38 -17.98 -6.78 9.49
N ARG A 39 -16.75 -6.59 9.99
CA ARG A 39 -15.56 -7.24 9.42
C ARG A 39 -15.58 -8.74 9.68
N LYS A 40 -15.40 -9.54 8.62
CA LYS A 40 -15.27 -11.01 8.70
C LYS A 40 -13.86 -11.51 8.44
N GLY A 41 -13.04 -10.72 7.73
CA GLY A 41 -11.69 -11.12 7.35
C GLY A 41 -10.85 -9.95 6.84
N PHE A 42 -9.77 -10.27 6.12
CA PHE A 42 -8.95 -9.26 5.46
C PHE A 42 -9.68 -8.72 4.23
N ASN A 43 -10.06 -7.43 4.26
CA ASN A 43 -10.85 -6.77 3.21
C ASN A 43 -12.17 -7.49 2.89
N THR A 44 -12.81 -8.07 3.92
CA THR A 44 -14.12 -8.71 3.82
C THR A 44 -15.05 -8.19 4.90
N TYR A 45 -16.21 -7.68 4.48
CA TYR A 45 -17.22 -7.10 5.36
C TYR A 45 -18.60 -7.64 5.00
N GLU A 46 -19.44 -7.91 5.99
CA GLU A 46 -20.88 -8.07 5.79
C GLU A 46 -21.56 -6.74 6.04
N ILE A 47 -22.55 -6.41 5.21
CA ILE A 47 -23.29 -5.16 5.31
C ILE A 47 -24.68 -5.49 5.84
N TYR A 48 -25.03 -4.83 6.93
CA TYR A 48 -26.33 -4.91 7.57
C TYR A 48 -27.03 -3.56 7.53
N GLN A 49 -28.33 -3.59 7.34
CA GLN A 49 -29.23 -2.45 7.48
C GLN A 49 -30.43 -2.92 8.30
N TYR A 50 -30.78 -2.17 9.34
CA TYR A 50 -31.86 -2.52 10.28
C TYR A 50 -31.79 -4.00 10.74
N ASN A 51 -30.59 -4.47 11.09
CA ASN A 51 -30.27 -5.86 11.49
C ASN A 51 -30.46 -6.96 10.43
N SER A 52 -30.78 -6.61 9.18
CA SER A 52 -30.86 -7.55 8.06
C SER A 52 -29.60 -7.48 7.20
N LYS A 53 -29.05 -8.62 6.78
CA LYS A 53 -27.92 -8.66 5.84
C LYS A 53 -28.42 -8.26 4.46
N ILE A 54 -27.86 -7.18 3.90
CA ILE A 54 -28.25 -6.66 2.57
C ILE A 54 -27.18 -6.90 1.51
N GLY A 55 -25.94 -7.18 1.95
CA GLY A 55 -24.83 -7.33 1.03
C GLY A 55 -23.55 -7.78 1.72
N GLU A 56 -22.52 -7.93 0.91
CA GLU A 56 -21.17 -8.27 1.36
C GLU A 56 -20.12 -7.64 0.47
N ILE A 57 -18.97 -7.34 1.07
CA ILE A 57 -17.80 -6.86 0.38
C ILE A 57 -16.74 -7.95 0.43
N LYS A 58 -16.23 -8.33 -0.73
CA LYS A 58 -15.10 -9.28 -0.87
C LYS A 58 -14.03 -8.64 -1.73
N LYS A 59 -12.84 -8.42 -1.16
CA LYS A 59 -11.70 -7.79 -1.86
C LYS A 59 -12.07 -6.46 -2.51
N PHE A 60 -12.86 -5.64 -1.80
CA PHE A 60 -13.40 -4.34 -2.29
C PHE A 60 -14.44 -4.42 -3.42
N ASN A 61 -14.86 -5.61 -3.85
CA ASN A 61 -16.06 -5.72 -4.68
C ASN A 61 -17.28 -5.80 -3.76
N LEU A 62 -18.28 -4.98 -4.05
CA LEU A 62 -19.54 -4.93 -3.31
C LEU A 62 -20.59 -5.78 -4.03
N GLN A 63 -21.07 -6.82 -3.35
CA GLN A 63 -22.29 -7.53 -3.71
C GLN A 63 -23.44 -6.94 -2.91
N TYR A 64 -24.40 -6.33 -3.58
CA TYR A 64 -25.56 -5.68 -2.98
C TYR A 64 -26.82 -6.17 -3.67
N SER A 65 -27.68 -6.86 -2.91
CA SER A 65 -28.81 -7.61 -3.48
C SER A 65 -28.33 -8.56 -4.61
N MET A 66 -28.90 -8.45 -5.81
CA MET A 66 -28.52 -9.24 -7.00
C MET A 66 -27.37 -8.64 -7.81
N PHE A 67 -26.93 -7.42 -7.48
CA PHE A 67 -25.95 -6.69 -8.28
C PHE A 67 -24.54 -6.79 -7.69
N ASN A 68 -23.56 -6.81 -8.59
CA ASN A 68 -22.13 -6.80 -8.24
C ASN A 68 -21.49 -5.52 -8.77
N PHE A 69 -20.88 -4.79 -7.85
CA PHE A 69 -20.12 -3.58 -8.11
C PHE A 69 -18.64 -3.88 -7.94
N ILE A 70 -17.87 -3.57 -8.96
CA ILE A 70 -16.47 -3.95 -9.11
C ILE A 70 -15.63 -2.69 -9.13
N VAL A 71 -14.54 -2.72 -8.37
CA VAL A 71 -13.48 -1.73 -8.43
C VAL A 71 -12.23 -2.41 -8.97
N SER A 72 -11.61 -1.80 -9.98
CA SER A 72 -10.38 -2.32 -10.57
C SER A 72 -9.25 -2.33 -9.54
N ARG A 73 -8.62 -3.49 -9.32
CA ARG A 73 -7.56 -3.63 -8.31
C ARG A 73 -6.35 -2.72 -8.59
N PRO A 74 -5.83 -2.59 -9.83
CA PRO A 74 -4.79 -1.60 -10.15
C PRO A 74 -5.19 -0.18 -9.76
N GLN A 75 -6.42 0.23 -10.08
CA GLN A 75 -6.94 1.57 -9.77
C GLN A 75 -7.05 1.78 -8.26
N LEU A 76 -7.57 0.80 -7.52
CA LEU A 76 -7.66 0.86 -6.07
C LEU A 76 -6.28 1.02 -5.44
N VAL A 77 -5.28 0.28 -5.93
CA VAL A 77 -3.90 0.41 -5.44
C VAL A 77 -3.34 1.78 -5.81
N ALA A 78 -3.52 2.24 -7.04
CA ALA A 78 -3.08 3.56 -7.48
C ALA A 78 -3.67 4.67 -6.60
N PHE A 79 -4.96 4.56 -6.29
CA PHE A 79 -5.64 5.41 -5.34
C PHE A 79 -5.02 5.30 -3.96
N MET A 80 -5.06 4.15 -3.28
CA MET A 80 -4.53 3.98 -1.91
C MET A 80 -3.11 4.53 -1.73
N ARG A 81 -2.28 4.46 -2.78
CA ARG A 81 -0.89 4.94 -2.79
C ARG A 81 -0.73 6.42 -3.11
N GLY A 82 -1.76 7.08 -3.65
CA GLY A 82 -1.72 8.47 -4.07
C GLY A 82 -1.14 8.69 -5.47
N TYR A 83 -1.03 7.65 -6.30
CA TYR A 83 -0.69 7.81 -7.72
C TYR A 83 -1.87 8.37 -8.51
N GLU A 84 -3.09 7.99 -8.11
CA GLU A 84 -4.33 8.53 -8.65
C GLU A 84 -5.17 9.11 -7.51
N ASN A 85 -5.91 10.16 -7.83
CA ASN A 85 -6.82 10.81 -6.88
C ASN A 85 -8.25 10.29 -7.01
N SER A 86 -8.53 9.35 -7.91
CA SER A 86 -9.87 8.83 -8.08
C SER A 86 -9.96 7.32 -8.31
N VAL A 87 -11.12 6.78 -7.95
CA VAL A 87 -11.49 5.37 -8.09
C VAL A 87 -12.87 5.30 -8.71
N LYS A 88 -12.99 4.60 -9.83
CA LYS A 88 -14.26 4.37 -10.50
C LYS A 88 -14.84 3.03 -10.08
N ILE A 89 -16.16 3.01 -9.97
CA ILE A 89 -16.96 1.84 -9.59
C ILE A 89 -17.77 1.44 -10.82
N PHE A 90 -17.69 0.16 -11.18
CA PHE A 90 -18.36 -0.38 -12.36
C PHE A 90 -19.33 -1.49 -11.98
N THR A 91 -20.35 -1.73 -12.80
CA THR A 91 -21.10 -2.99 -12.77
C THR A 91 -20.32 -4.12 -13.43
N THR A 92 -20.80 -5.35 -13.32
CA THR A 92 -20.30 -6.51 -14.09
C THR A 92 -20.37 -6.33 -15.61
N SER A 93 -21.29 -5.49 -16.10
CA SER A 93 -21.42 -5.14 -17.52
C SER A 93 -20.48 -4.01 -17.95
N ASN A 94 -19.52 -3.63 -17.11
CA ASN A 94 -18.56 -2.54 -17.34
C ASN A 94 -19.23 -1.15 -17.50
N THR A 95 -20.38 -0.95 -16.87
CA THR A 95 -21.07 0.34 -16.84
C THR A 95 -20.60 1.13 -15.63
N GLU A 96 -20.21 2.39 -15.82
CA GLU A 96 -19.79 3.26 -14.70
C GLU A 96 -20.99 3.63 -13.83
N VAL A 97 -20.86 3.35 -12.53
CA VAL A 97 -21.89 3.58 -11.51
C VAL A 97 -21.58 4.85 -10.73
N GLY A 98 -20.31 5.07 -10.42
CA GLY A 98 -19.87 6.21 -9.66
C GLY A 98 -18.34 6.32 -9.60
N GLU A 99 -17.86 7.41 -9.02
CA GLU A 99 -16.45 7.72 -8.85
C GLU A 99 -16.22 8.29 -7.45
N ILE A 100 -15.17 7.83 -6.76
CA ILE A 100 -14.70 8.44 -5.52
C ILE A 100 -13.41 9.17 -5.78
N ARG A 101 -13.34 10.42 -5.34
CA ARG A 101 -12.22 11.34 -5.49
C ARG A 101 -11.68 11.76 -4.14
N ARG A 102 -10.37 12.00 -4.06
CA ARG A 102 -9.77 12.74 -2.96
C ARG A 102 -9.96 14.23 -3.15
N ILE A 103 -10.31 14.89 -2.06
CA ILE A 103 -10.37 16.34 -1.93
C ILE A 103 -9.54 16.76 -0.70
N GLN A 104 -9.28 18.06 -0.53
CA GLN A 104 -8.41 18.56 0.53
C GLN A 104 -8.80 18.07 1.94
N ASP A 105 -10.10 18.02 2.24
CA ASP A 105 -10.59 17.68 3.59
C ASP A 105 -11.23 16.28 3.69
N GLY A 106 -10.96 15.39 2.74
CA GLY A 106 -11.49 14.03 2.77
C GLY A 106 -11.75 13.41 1.41
N LEU A 107 -12.94 12.85 1.23
CA LEU A 107 -13.35 12.15 0.02
C LEU A 107 -14.67 12.71 -0.53
N GLU A 108 -14.81 12.65 -1.84
CA GLU A 108 -16.03 13.00 -2.56
C GLU A 108 -16.44 11.83 -3.44
N GLY A 109 -17.68 11.39 -3.33
CA GLY A 109 -18.26 10.29 -4.10
C GLY A 109 -19.36 10.82 -5.00
N TYR A 110 -19.15 10.69 -6.31
CA TYR A 110 -20.19 10.87 -7.31
C TYR A 110 -20.89 9.53 -7.57
N LEU A 111 -22.22 9.56 -7.60
CA LEU A 111 -23.06 8.42 -7.95
C LEU A 111 -24.04 8.84 -9.05
N ASN A 112 -24.23 7.98 -10.04
CA ASN A 112 -25.28 8.15 -11.04
C ASN A 112 -26.67 7.96 -10.40
N ASP A 113 -27.62 8.84 -10.71
CA ASP A 113 -28.92 8.94 -10.04
C ASP A 113 -29.82 7.70 -10.24
N THR A 114 -29.43 6.80 -11.15
CA THR A 114 -30.12 5.53 -11.39
C THR A 114 -29.83 4.46 -10.33
N TYR A 115 -28.82 4.66 -9.47
CA TYR A 115 -28.38 3.67 -8.50
C TYR A 115 -28.65 4.10 -7.05
N ASP A 116 -28.72 3.11 -6.18
CA ASP A 116 -28.98 3.30 -4.75
C ASP A 116 -27.82 4.04 -4.03
N PRO A 117 -28.08 5.16 -3.33
CA PRO A 117 -27.10 5.86 -2.49
C PRO A 117 -26.30 4.97 -1.54
N TYR A 118 -26.85 3.85 -1.07
CA TYR A 118 -26.14 2.91 -0.20
C TYR A 118 -24.82 2.43 -0.80
N ILE A 119 -24.73 2.31 -2.13
CA ILE A 119 -23.54 1.85 -2.84
C ILE A 119 -22.37 2.80 -2.60
N ILE A 120 -22.55 4.10 -2.89
CA ILE A 120 -21.48 5.08 -2.78
C ILE A 120 -21.10 5.37 -1.32
N ILE A 121 -22.09 5.36 -0.42
CA ILE A 121 -21.86 5.55 1.02
C ILE A 121 -20.98 4.42 1.57
N VAL A 122 -21.26 3.16 1.21
CA VAL A 122 -20.43 2.02 1.60
C VAL A 122 -18.99 2.18 1.12
N TYR A 123 -18.78 2.57 -0.13
CA TYR A 123 -17.43 2.77 -0.66
C TYR A 123 -16.71 3.96 -0.03
N LEU A 124 -17.39 5.07 0.24
CA LEU A 124 -16.82 6.23 0.96
C LEU A 124 -16.34 5.82 2.36
N VAL A 125 -17.14 5.03 3.07
CA VAL A 125 -16.80 4.52 4.40
C VAL A 125 -15.59 3.59 4.34
N LEU A 126 -15.54 2.66 3.37
CA LEU A 126 -14.40 1.76 3.21
C LEU A 126 -13.11 2.51 2.86
N LEU A 127 -13.21 3.51 1.98
CA LEU A 127 -12.06 4.26 1.49
C LEU A 127 -11.66 5.42 2.41
N SER A 128 -12.47 5.76 3.42
CA SER A 128 -12.19 6.83 4.40
C SER A 128 -10.81 6.73 5.04
N ASN A 129 -10.34 5.51 5.32
CA ASN A 129 -9.00 5.24 5.85
C ASN A 129 -7.87 5.66 4.89
N PHE A 130 -8.18 5.85 3.61
CA PHE A 130 -7.26 6.26 2.55
C PHE A 130 -7.59 7.67 2.02
N SER A 131 -8.29 8.49 2.82
CA SER A 131 -8.51 9.91 2.55
C SER A 131 -7.17 10.63 2.33
N ASN A 132 -6.19 10.33 3.18
CA ASN A 132 -4.79 10.70 2.97
C ASN A 132 -4.04 9.60 2.21
N ALA A 133 -3.19 10.00 1.26
CA ALA A 133 -2.36 9.06 0.51
C ALA A 133 -1.40 8.31 1.46
N MET A 134 -1.31 6.99 1.31
CA MET A 134 -0.34 6.16 2.04
C MET A 134 0.81 5.76 1.11
N PRO A 135 1.86 6.61 0.98
CA PRO A 135 3.02 6.28 0.16
C PRO A 135 3.70 5.01 0.68
N TYR A 136 4.42 4.31 -0.20
CA TYR A 136 5.23 3.17 0.23
C TYR A 136 6.12 3.59 1.41
N PRO A 137 6.25 2.75 2.45
CA PRO A 137 7.32 2.95 3.40
C PRO A 137 8.60 3.06 2.58
N ARG A 138 9.34 4.16 2.76
CA ARG A 138 10.64 4.33 2.11
C ARG A 138 11.38 3.02 2.28
N TYR A 139 11.84 2.44 1.17
CA TYR A 139 12.60 1.20 1.18
C TYR A 139 13.57 1.32 2.33
N ARG A 140 13.39 0.54 3.40
CA ARG A 140 14.42 0.45 4.43
C ARG A 140 15.62 0.01 3.61
N THR A 141 16.58 0.91 3.43
CA THR A 141 17.89 0.50 2.98
C THR A 141 18.26 -0.56 3.99
N SER A 142 18.20 -1.82 3.56
CA SER A 142 18.63 -2.91 4.40
C SER A 142 20.01 -2.48 4.88
N LYS A 143 20.29 -2.64 6.18
CA LYS A 143 21.64 -2.45 6.68
C LYS A 143 22.50 -3.52 6.02
N VAL A 144 22.87 -3.31 4.75
CA VAL A 144 23.88 -4.09 4.06
C VAL A 144 25.11 -3.86 4.91
N SER A 145 25.59 -4.93 5.56
CA SER A 145 26.76 -4.86 6.42
C SER A 145 27.86 -4.11 5.68
N LYS A 146 28.44 -3.08 6.33
CA LYS A 146 29.53 -2.28 5.76
C LYS A 146 30.68 -3.15 5.24
N TYR A 147 30.78 -4.37 5.78
CA TYR A 147 31.81 -5.36 5.49
C TYR A 147 31.42 -6.41 4.44
N ARG A 148 30.27 -6.31 3.77
CA ARG A 148 29.87 -7.29 2.73
C ARG A 148 30.90 -7.42 1.62
N GLY A 149 31.63 -6.34 1.31
CA GLY A 149 32.74 -6.36 0.36
C GLY A 149 33.94 -7.23 0.79
N LEU A 150 34.06 -7.56 2.09
CA LEU A 150 35.14 -8.41 2.59
C LEU A 150 34.95 -9.89 2.22
N ILE A 151 33.75 -10.32 1.84
CA ILE A 151 33.49 -11.71 1.43
C ILE A 151 34.27 -12.05 0.14
N TYR A 152 34.53 -11.07 -0.72
CA TYR A 152 35.31 -11.26 -1.95
C TYR A 152 36.81 -11.52 -1.70
N PHE A 153 37.30 -11.34 -0.46
CA PHE A 153 38.69 -11.67 -0.10
C PHE A 153 38.91 -13.17 0.04
N ILE A 154 37.90 -13.90 0.52
CA ILE A 154 38.02 -15.33 0.83
C ILE A 154 38.57 -16.14 -0.36
N PRO A 155 38.03 -16.05 -1.58
CA PRO A 155 38.57 -16.81 -2.72
C PRO A 155 39.99 -16.36 -3.10
N LEU A 156 40.29 -15.06 -3.04
CA LEU A 156 41.63 -14.54 -3.38
C LEU A 156 42.70 -15.00 -2.38
N LEU A 157 42.35 -15.05 -1.10
CA LEU A 157 43.22 -15.49 -0.02
C LEU A 157 43.49 -17.01 -0.13
N LEU A 158 42.49 -17.79 -0.51
CA LEU A 158 42.65 -19.23 -0.79
C LEU A 158 43.60 -19.48 -1.98
N ILE A 159 43.48 -18.72 -3.06
CA ILE A 159 44.39 -18.83 -4.21
C ILE A 159 45.82 -18.45 -3.81
N LEU A 160 45.99 -17.39 -3.02
CA LEU A 160 47.30 -16.98 -2.50
C LEU A 160 47.96 -18.10 -1.68
N VAL A 161 47.23 -18.66 -0.71
CA VAL A 161 47.74 -19.74 0.16
C VAL A 161 48.13 -20.98 -0.64
N TYR A 162 47.38 -21.29 -1.69
CA TYR A 162 47.70 -22.40 -2.60
C TYR A 162 48.98 -22.16 -3.43
N LEU A 163 49.27 -20.91 -3.80
CA LEU A 163 50.42 -20.58 -4.65
C LEU A 163 51.75 -20.44 -3.89
N ILE A 164 51.73 -20.06 -2.60
CA ILE A 164 52.93 -19.91 -1.75
C ILE A 164 53.89 -21.12 -1.77
N PRO A 165 53.43 -22.39 -1.65
CA PRO A 165 54.33 -23.54 -1.64
C PRO A 165 54.90 -23.90 -3.03
N LEU A 166 54.47 -23.25 -4.10
CA LEU A 166 54.90 -23.55 -5.46
C LEU A 166 55.93 -22.52 -5.94
N PRO A 167 57.24 -22.82 -5.89
CA PRO A 167 58.29 -21.83 -6.18
C PRO A 167 58.25 -21.29 -7.62
N TYR A 168 57.70 -22.05 -8.56
CA TYR A 168 57.51 -21.62 -9.95
C TYR A 168 56.44 -20.54 -10.13
N TYR A 169 55.57 -20.30 -9.14
CA TYR A 169 54.47 -19.33 -9.23
C TYR A 169 54.61 -18.16 -8.24
N ILE A 170 55.81 -17.91 -7.72
CA ILE A 170 56.08 -16.82 -6.77
C ILE A 170 55.64 -15.46 -7.35
N ASP A 171 55.94 -15.19 -8.61
CA ASP A 171 55.55 -13.93 -9.28
C ASP A 171 54.02 -13.75 -9.29
N LEU A 172 53.28 -14.82 -9.60
CA LEU A 172 51.81 -14.82 -9.59
C LEU A 172 51.25 -14.59 -8.18
N ALA A 173 51.86 -15.19 -7.16
CA ALA A 173 51.48 -14.97 -5.77
C ALA A 173 51.67 -13.50 -5.35
N ILE A 174 52.75 -12.85 -5.80
CA ILE A 174 53.00 -11.42 -5.55
C ILE A 174 51.91 -10.56 -6.21
N TYR A 175 51.53 -10.84 -7.46
CA TYR A 175 50.45 -10.09 -8.14
C TYR A 175 49.10 -10.22 -7.42
N ILE A 176 48.78 -11.42 -6.93
CA ILE A 176 47.54 -11.68 -6.19
C ILE A 176 47.56 -10.97 -4.83
N ALA A 177 48.70 -10.95 -4.13
CA ALA A 177 48.86 -10.21 -2.88
C ALA A 177 48.64 -8.70 -3.07
N LEU A 178 49.20 -8.12 -4.14
CA LEU A 178 48.98 -6.71 -4.47
C LEU A 178 47.51 -6.40 -4.78
N LEU A 179 46.80 -7.31 -5.46
CA LEU A 179 45.37 -7.18 -5.74
C LEU A 179 44.54 -7.19 -4.45
N ILE A 180 44.87 -8.08 -3.51
CA ILE A 180 44.25 -8.12 -2.17
C ILE A 180 44.41 -6.77 -1.47
N VAL A 181 45.65 -6.24 -1.42
CA VAL A 181 45.94 -4.96 -0.76
C VAL A 181 45.18 -3.81 -1.43
N PHE A 182 45.21 -3.73 -2.76
CA PHE A 182 44.49 -2.70 -3.50
C PHE A 182 42.98 -2.73 -3.25
N TYR A 183 42.37 -3.93 -3.31
CA TYR A 183 40.94 -4.10 -3.06
C TYR A 183 40.59 -3.79 -1.59
N TYR A 184 41.47 -4.11 -0.64
CA TYR A 184 41.32 -3.77 0.78
C TYR A 184 41.25 -2.26 1.01
N PHE A 185 42.16 -1.52 0.40
CA PHE A 185 42.14 -0.05 0.45
C PHE A 185 40.87 0.53 -0.17
N LEU A 186 40.40 0.00 -1.30
CA LEU A 186 39.15 0.46 -1.92
C LEU A 186 37.92 0.23 -1.03
N VAL A 187 37.81 -0.96 -0.44
CA VAL A 187 36.67 -1.31 0.44
C VAL A 187 36.70 -0.47 1.72
N ILE A 188 37.85 -0.34 2.39
CA ILE A 188 37.96 0.46 3.63
C ILE A 188 37.75 1.95 3.38
N ARG A 189 38.29 2.49 2.29
CA ARG A 189 38.03 3.89 1.92
C ARG A 189 36.53 4.13 1.76
N ARG A 190 35.80 3.20 1.15
CA ARG A 190 34.34 3.27 1.01
C ARG A 190 33.61 3.15 2.35
N VAL A 191 34.09 2.31 3.26
CA VAL A 191 33.52 2.13 4.61
C VAL A 191 33.73 3.37 5.47
N ASN A 192 34.90 4.00 5.40
CA ASN A 192 35.28 5.17 6.20
C ASN A 192 34.77 6.49 5.63
N ALA A 193 34.48 6.56 4.31
CA ALA A 193 33.93 7.75 3.67
C ALA A 193 32.41 7.94 3.88
N VAL A 194 31.73 6.99 4.54
CA VAL A 194 30.33 7.19 4.94
C VAL A 194 30.32 8.05 6.20
N PRO A 195 29.84 9.31 6.16
CA PRO A 195 29.75 10.14 7.35
C PRO A 195 28.90 9.42 8.38
N SER A 196 29.43 9.27 9.59
CA SER A 196 28.63 8.97 10.77
C SER A 196 27.73 10.17 11.00
N HIS A 197 26.52 10.13 10.46
CA HIS A 197 25.47 11.04 10.89
C HIS A 197 25.25 10.81 12.39
N VAL A 198 25.76 11.76 13.19
CA VAL A 198 25.25 12.10 14.53
C VAL A 198 23.94 12.84 14.35
#